data_AF-A0A2V0NP91-F1
#
_entry.id   AF-A0A2V0NP91-F1
#
_cell.length_a   1.000
_cell.length_b   1.000
_cell.length_c   1.000
_cell.angle_alpha   90.00
_cell.angle_beta   90.00
_cell.angle_gamma   90.00
#
_symmetry.space_group_name_H-M   'P 1'
#
loop_
_entity.id
_entity.type
_entity.pdbx_description
1 polymer ?
#
loop_
_entity_poly.entity_id
_entity_poly.type
_entity_poly.pdbx_seq_one_letter_code
_entity_poly.pdbx_strand_id
1 'polypeptide(L)'
;MAKWDERDPRWVVQNRDDGKNVGGWHWEERNVMAWSKEQLEELLTGIPAAEVGGLRISKLKTCTGEASITTRKGGKRLAIWDLNITLEWAATAESSGKEIKGTIEVREISSAHDDPDDIIFEFAAEGAGADQDAFKAVAASLKPQILEALTAFGQRLHGLE
;
A
#
# COMPACT_ATOMS: atom_id res chain seq x y z
N MET A 1 -4.04 -43.29 -34.38
CA MET A 1 -4.70 -42.10 -34.95
C MET A 1 -5.99 -41.90 -34.18
N ALA A 2 -6.25 -40.71 -33.64
CA ALA A 2 -7.51 -40.42 -32.95
C ALA A 2 -8.66 -40.43 -33.95
N LYS A 3 -9.77 -41.12 -33.62
CA LYS A 3 -10.98 -41.15 -34.45
C LYS A 3 -11.71 -39.81 -34.33
N TRP A 4 -12.21 -39.29 -35.44
CA TRP A 4 -12.83 -37.96 -35.57
C TRP A 4 -14.02 -37.72 -34.63
N ASP A 5 -14.64 -38.81 -34.20
CA ASP A 5 -15.88 -38.93 -33.45
C ASP A 5 -15.68 -39.27 -31.97
N GLU A 6 -14.46 -39.61 -31.54
CA GLU A 6 -14.09 -39.78 -30.13
C GLU A 6 -13.37 -38.52 -29.63
N ARG A 7 -14.12 -37.61 -28.98
CA ARG A 7 -13.52 -36.48 -28.25
C ARG A 7 -12.71 -37.04 -27.08
N ASP A 8 -11.39 -36.82 -27.08
CA ASP A 8 -10.52 -37.24 -25.98
C ASP A 8 -11.04 -36.65 -24.65
N PRO A 9 -11.33 -37.49 -23.62
CA PRO A 9 -11.87 -37.02 -22.36
C PRO A 9 -10.97 -36.03 -21.62
N ARG A 10 -9.68 -35.94 -21.95
CA ARG A 10 -8.78 -34.89 -21.42
C ARG A 10 -9.15 -33.49 -21.90
N TRP A 11 -9.86 -33.37 -23.03
CA TRP A 11 -10.16 -32.10 -23.71
C TRP A 11 -11.66 -31.76 -23.65
N VAL A 12 -12.47 -32.56 -22.94
CA VAL A 12 -13.87 -32.25 -22.64
C VAL A 12 -13.93 -31.29 -21.48
N VAL A 13 -14.15 -30.00 -21.78
CA VAL A 13 -14.56 -29.02 -20.78
C VAL A 13 -15.98 -29.38 -20.35
N GLN A 14 -16.11 -29.99 -19.17
CA GLN A 14 -17.43 -30.22 -18.56
C GLN A 14 -18.04 -28.85 -18.25
N ASN A 15 -19.23 -28.58 -18.78
CA ASN A 15 -20.04 -27.46 -18.30
C ASN A 15 -20.38 -27.75 -16.85
N ARG A 16 -19.86 -26.95 -15.93
CA ARG A 16 -20.18 -27.06 -14.51
C ARG A 16 -21.09 -25.91 -14.14
N ASP A 17 -22.24 -26.23 -13.54
CA ASP A 17 -23.20 -25.25 -13.04
C ASP A 17 -22.65 -24.42 -11.85
N ASP A 18 -21.53 -24.82 -11.25
CA ASP A 18 -20.94 -24.13 -10.10
C ASP A 18 -20.14 -22.86 -10.45
N GLY A 19 -19.91 -22.58 -11.74
CA GLY A 19 -19.29 -21.34 -12.22
C GLY A 19 -17.88 -21.09 -11.69
N LYS A 20 -17.22 -22.10 -11.11
CA LYS A 20 -15.92 -21.95 -10.44
C LYS A 20 -14.80 -21.76 -11.47
N ASN A 21 -13.87 -20.85 -11.17
CA ASN A 21 -12.65 -20.65 -11.94
C ASN A 21 -11.63 -21.77 -11.72
N VAL A 22 -11.95 -22.97 -12.21
CA VAL A 22 -11.12 -24.16 -12.03
C VAL A 22 -9.76 -23.93 -12.71
N GLY A 23 -8.69 -23.91 -11.92
CA GLY A 23 -7.32 -23.70 -12.39
C GLY A 23 -6.93 -22.24 -12.66
N GLY A 24 -7.76 -21.24 -12.34
CA GLY A 24 -7.38 -19.83 -12.51
C GLY A 24 -7.17 -19.42 -13.98
N TRP A 25 -7.95 -20.01 -14.88
CA TRP A 25 -7.88 -19.79 -16.33
C TRP A 25 -8.82 -18.67 -16.79
N HIS A 26 -9.90 -18.43 -16.05
CA HIS A 26 -10.75 -17.26 -16.24
C HIS A 26 -10.18 -16.08 -15.45
N TRP A 27 -10.35 -14.87 -16.00
CA TRP A 27 -10.01 -13.65 -15.29
C TRP A 27 -10.87 -13.55 -14.04
N GLU A 28 -10.22 -13.40 -12.90
CA GLU A 28 -10.87 -13.12 -11.63
C GLU A 28 -10.14 -11.95 -10.98
N GLU A 29 -10.90 -10.98 -10.50
CA GLU A 29 -10.37 -9.80 -9.82
C GLU A 29 -10.97 -9.72 -8.43
N ARG A 30 -10.10 -9.69 -7.42
CA ARG A 30 -10.46 -9.56 -6.02
C ARG A 30 -10.07 -8.17 -5.55
N ASN A 31 -11.05 -7.36 -5.16
CA ASN A 31 -10.78 -6.10 -4.47
C ASN A 31 -10.20 -6.39 -3.07
N VAL A 32 -9.08 -5.76 -2.74
CA VAL A 32 -8.37 -5.91 -1.46
C VAL A 32 -8.12 -4.55 -0.79
N MET A 33 -8.84 -3.51 -1.18
CA MET A 33 -8.66 -2.15 -0.67
C MET A 33 -8.87 -2.06 0.85
N ALA A 34 -9.87 -2.78 1.39
CA ALA A 34 -10.12 -2.82 2.82
C ALA A 34 -8.94 -3.40 3.59
N TRP A 35 -8.41 -4.54 3.13
CA TRP A 35 -7.22 -5.16 3.69
C TRP A 35 -6.00 -4.25 3.58
N SER A 36 -5.82 -3.59 2.43
CA SER A 36 -4.68 -2.69 2.21
C SER A 36 -4.68 -1.51 3.17
N LYS A 37 -5.86 -0.94 3.45
CA LYS A 37 -6.00 0.15 4.40
C LYS A 37 -5.62 -0.27 5.82
N GLU A 38 -6.09 -1.43 6.28
CA GLU A 38 -5.75 -1.96 7.61
C GLU A 38 -4.26 -2.24 7.74
N GLN A 39 -3.65 -2.83 6.71
CA GLN A 39 -2.22 -3.13 6.71
C GLN A 39 -1.34 -1.87 6.67
N LEU A 40 -1.72 -0.85 5.90
CA LEU A 40 -1.02 0.43 5.89
C LEU A 40 -1.17 1.15 7.23
N GLU A 41 -2.33 1.09 7.86
CA GLU A 41 -2.54 1.64 9.21
C GLU A 41 -1.65 0.93 10.24
N GLU A 42 -1.56 -0.39 10.20
CA GLU A 42 -0.68 -1.19 11.07
C GLU A 42 0.79 -0.86 10.87
N LEU A 43 1.25 -0.80 9.61
CA LEU A 43 2.67 -0.60 9.28
C LEU A 43 3.14 0.83 9.54
N LEU A 44 2.31 1.84 9.28
CA LEU A 44 2.72 3.24 9.34
C LEU A 44 2.50 3.86 10.71
N THR A 45 1.54 3.37 11.50
CA THR A 45 1.23 3.97 12.81
C THR A 45 2.32 3.61 13.83
N GLY A 46 2.82 4.63 14.54
CA GLY A 46 3.79 4.42 15.62
C GLY A 46 5.25 4.31 15.18
N ILE A 47 5.55 4.44 13.88
CA ILE A 47 6.92 4.55 13.37
C ILE A 47 7.61 5.78 14.02
N PRO A 48 8.68 5.59 14.81
CA PRO A 48 9.42 6.68 15.43
C PRO A 48 10.47 7.25 14.49
N ALA A 49 10.69 8.57 14.47
CA ALA A 49 11.81 9.13 13.72
C ALA A 49 13.14 8.73 14.38
N ALA A 50 14.07 8.18 13.60
CA ALA A 50 15.37 7.72 14.11
C ALA A 50 16.22 8.86 14.71
N GLU A 51 16.07 10.09 14.23
CA GLU A 51 16.96 11.21 14.56
C GLU A 51 16.35 12.26 15.51
N VAL A 52 15.02 12.29 15.70
CA VAL A 52 14.34 13.33 16.49
C VAL A 52 13.49 12.70 17.57
N GLY A 53 13.93 12.87 18.83
CA GLY A 53 13.23 12.39 20.01
C GLY A 53 11.77 12.86 20.02
N GLY A 54 10.83 11.91 20.01
CA GLY A 54 9.40 12.18 20.15
C GLY A 54 8.62 12.40 18.85
N LEU A 55 9.25 12.39 17.67
CA LEU A 55 8.52 12.40 16.38
C LEU A 55 8.00 11.00 16.05
N ARG A 56 6.70 10.90 15.77
CA ARG A 56 6.03 9.67 15.35
C ARG A 56 4.88 9.93 14.40
N ILE A 57 4.56 8.93 13.59
CA ILE A 57 3.28 8.89 12.86
C ILE A 57 2.17 8.53 13.85
N SER A 58 1.20 9.41 13.99
CA SER A 58 0.08 9.27 14.92
C SER A 58 -1.02 8.40 14.36
N LYS A 59 -1.36 8.58 13.07
CA LYS A 59 -2.48 7.87 12.42
C LYS A 59 -2.44 7.98 10.90
N LEU A 60 -2.98 6.96 10.22
CA LEU A 60 -3.43 7.04 8.83
C LEU A 60 -4.80 7.74 8.74
N LYS A 61 -4.82 8.97 8.21
CA LYS A 61 -6.04 9.80 8.11
C LYS A 61 -6.94 9.35 6.98
N THR A 62 -6.37 9.24 5.79
CA THR A 62 -7.07 8.84 4.57
C THR A 62 -6.19 7.91 3.74
N CYS A 63 -6.84 6.98 3.07
CA CYS A 63 -6.25 6.09 2.08
C CYS A 63 -7.28 5.95 0.97
N THR A 64 -6.93 6.46 -0.20
CA THR A 64 -7.80 6.55 -1.38
C THR A 64 -7.09 5.97 -2.58
N GLY A 65 -7.84 5.35 -3.49
CA GLY A 65 -7.28 4.69 -4.65
C GLY A 65 -7.87 3.30 -4.81
N GLU A 66 -7.12 2.42 -5.46
CA GLU A 66 -7.52 1.05 -5.73
C GLU A 66 -6.41 0.06 -5.39
N ALA A 67 -6.83 -1.10 -4.89
CA ALA A 67 -5.96 -2.25 -4.70
C ALA A 67 -6.74 -3.51 -5.06
N SER A 68 -6.25 -4.26 -6.03
CA SER A 68 -6.86 -5.51 -6.48
C SER A 68 -5.82 -6.59 -6.75
N ILE A 69 -6.23 -7.84 -6.59
CA ILE A 69 -5.43 -9.01 -6.99
C ILE A 69 -6.16 -9.66 -8.15
N THR A 70 -5.45 -9.78 -9.27
CA THR A 70 -5.99 -10.38 -10.50
C THR A 70 -5.38 -11.76 -10.69
N THR A 71 -6.21 -12.75 -11.02
CA THR A 71 -5.77 -14.11 -11.31
C THR A 71 -5.96 -14.42 -12.80
N ARG A 72 -4.89 -14.83 -13.49
CA ARG A 72 -4.92 -15.17 -14.92
C ARG A 72 -3.98 -16.34 -15.27
N LYS A 73 -4.21 -16.94 -16.45
CA LYS A 73 -3.26 -17.89 -17.11
C LYS A 73 -2.78 -19.03 -16.20
N GLY A 74 -3.70 -19.72 -15.53
CA GLY A 74 -3.34 -20.90 -14.73
C GLY A 74 -2.96 -20.57 -13.28
N GLY A 75 -3.61 -19.57 -12.68
CA GLY A 75 -3.35 -19.19 -11.27
C GLY A 75 -2.23 -18.17 -11.06
N LYS A 76 -1.74 -17.50 -12.11
CA LYS A 76 -0.80 -16.37 -11.94
C LYS A 76 -1.56 -15.20 -11.32
N ARG A 77 -1.18 -14.87 -10.10
CA ARG A 77 -1.70 -13.73 -9.35
C ARG A 77 -0.84 -12.51 -9.61
N LEU A 78 -1.47 -11.37 -9.90
CA LEU A 78 -0.83 -10.08 -10.01
C LEU A 78 -1.55 -9.12 -9.06
N ALA A 79 -0.83 -8.64 -8.05
CA ALA A 79 -1.29 -7.55 -7.21
C ALA A 79 -1.07 -6.24 -7.95
N ILE A 80 -2.11 -5.42 -8.02
CA ILE A 80 -2.11 -4.10 -8.63
C ILE A 80 -2.66 -3.15 -7.57
N TRP A 81 -1.95 -2.06 -7.34
CA TRP A 81 -2.41 -0.98 -6.48
C TRP A 81 -2.00 0.36 -7.04
N ASP A 82 -2.81 1.36 -6.75
CA ASP A 82 -2.56 2.78 -6.96
C ASP A 82 -3.23 3.50 -5.79
N LEU A 83 -2.41 4.05 -4.89
CA LEU A 83 -2.86 4.58 -3.61
C LEU A 83 -2.32 5.99 -3.38
N ASN A 84 -3.16 6.81 -2.79
CA ASN A 84 -2.82 8.11 -2.22
C ASN A 84 -3.22 8.08 -0.74
N ILE A 85 -2.28 8.43 0.14
CA ILE A 85 -2.48 8.41 1.58
C ILE A 85 -2.18 9.76 2.21
N THR A 86 -2.89 10.06 3.29
CA THR A 86 -2.56 11.19 4.17
C THR A 86 -2.30 10.65 5.56
N LEU A 87 -1.13 10.95 6.09
CA LEU A 87 -0.67 10.56 7.42
C LEU A 87 -0.67 11.78 8.33
N GLU A 88 -1.05 11.59 9.58
CA GLU A 88 -0.89 12.58 10.64
C GLU A 88 0.33 12.21 11.48
N TRP A 89 1.22 13.17 11.72
CA TRP A 89 2.40 12.99 12.57
C TRP A 89 2.36 13.96 13.75
N ALA A 90 3.01 13.56 14.84
CA ALA A 90 3.18 14.37 16.03
C ALA A 90 4.63 14.31 16.51
N ALA A 91 5.17 15.46 16.89
CA ALA A 91 6.47 15.61 17.51
C ALA A 91 6.33 16.25 18.89
N THR A 92 7.00 15.69 19.89
CA THR A 92 7.07 16.30 21.23
C THR A 92 8.42 16.98 21.39
N ALA A 93 8.44 18.31 21.55
CA ALA A 93 9.68 19.02 21.82
C ALA A 93 10.15 18.75 23.26
N GLU A 94 11.32 18.11 23.43
CA GLU A 94 11.88 17.77 24.75
C GLU A 94 12.04 18.99 25.68
N SER A 95 12.25 20.18 25.11
CA SER A 95 12.48 21.42 25.84
C SER A 95 11.22 22.08 26.42
N SER A 96 10.03 21.77 25.90
CA SER A 96 8.79 22.47 26.29
C SER A 96 7.59 21.55 26.53
N GLY A 97 7.69 20.26 26.21
CA GLY A 97 6.58 19.31 26.27
C GLY A 97 5.43 19.64 25.30
N LYS A 98 5.60 20.64 24.43
CA LYS A 98 4.60 20.99 23.43
C LYS A 98 4.58 19.94 22.33
N GLU A 99 3.39 19.44 22.07
CA GLU A 99 3.10 18.56 20.94
C GLU A 99 2.83 19.41 19.69
N ILE A 100 3.53 19.08 18.62
CA ILE A 100 3.47 19.75 17.34
C ILE A 100 2.96 18.74 16.35
N LYS A 101 1.96 19.13 15.55
CA LYS A 101 1.28 18.23 14.63
C LYS A 101 1.46 18.70 13.21
N GLY A 102 1.32 17.74 12.30
CA GLY A 102 1.27 18.03 10.89
C GLY A 102 0.75 16.84 10.11
N THR A 103 0.76 17.00 8.80
CA THR A 103 0.32 15.97 7.86
C THR A 103 1.40 15.69 6.83
N ILE A 104 1.46 14.44 6.36
CA ILE A 104 2.27 14.01 5.23
C ILE A 104 1.32 13.44 4.21
N GLU A 105 1.26 14.03 3.03
CA GLU A 105 0.56 13.45 1.89
C GLU A 105 1.56 12.67 1.05
N VAL A 106 1.26 11.40 0.80
CA VAL A 106 2.06 10.53 -0.06
C VAL A 106 1.18 10.13 -1.23
N ARG A 107 1.58 10.54 -2.43
CA ARG A 107 0.84 10.33 -3.68
C ARG A 107 1.60 9.42 -4.62
N GLU A 108 0.87 8.87 -5.59
CA GLU A 108 1.41 7.98 -6.64
C GLU A 108 2.08 6.71 -6.07
N ILE A 109 1.50 6.13 -5.00
CA ILE A 109 1.96 4.83 -4.50
C ILE A 109 1.38 3.75 -5.41
N SER A 110 2.13 3.38 -6.46
CA SER A 110 1.69 2.39 -7.44
C SER A 110 2.54 1.13 -7.45
N SER A 111 1.92 0.01 -7.81
CA SER A 111 2.60 -1.25 -8.16
C SER A 111 3.51 -1.16 -9.38
N ALA A 112 3.35 -0.10 -10.20
CA ALA A 112 4.12 0.11 -11.42
C ALA A 112 5.40 0.95 -11.20
N HIS A 113 5.55 1.57 -10.03
CA HIS A 113 6.74 2.34 -9.69
C HIS A 113 7.77 1.43 -9.02
N ASP A 114 8.89 1.21 -9.71
CA ASP A 114 10.04 0.47 -9.18
C ASP A 114 11.01 1.40 -8.42
N ASP A 115 10.93 2.72 -8.64
CA ASP A 115 11.81 3.71 -8.02
C ASP A 115 11.09 4.48 -6.89
N PRO A 116 11.64 4.50 -5.65
CA PRO A 116 11.11 5.31 -4.55
C PRO A 116 11.02 6.82 -4.83
N ASP A 117 11.78 7.34 -5.80
CA ASP A 117 11.75 8.76 -6.17
C ASP A 117 10.55 9.15 -7.03
N ASP A 118 9.82 8.19 -7.60
CA ASP A 118 8.54 8.44 -8.28
C ASP A 118 7.41 8.79 -7.29
N ILE A 119 7.58 8.43 -6.01
CA ILE A 119 6.58 8.69 -4.97
C ILE A 119 6.67 10.15 -4.52
N ILE A 120 5.56 10.87 -4.63
CA ILE A 120 5.49 12.29 -4.27
C ILE A 120 5.15 12.44 -2.78
N PHE A 121 5.99 13.15 -2.04
CA PHE A 121 5.79 13.48 -0.63
C PHE A 121 5.55 14.99 -0.45
N GLU A 122 4.41 15.35 0.13
CA GLU A 122 4.11 16.72 0.55
C GLU A 122 4.03 16.80 2.08
N PHE A 123 4.86 17.64 2.68
CA PHE A 123 4.95 17.81 4.14
C PHE A 123 4.27 19.11 4.58
N ALA A 124 3.31 18.99 5.48
CA ALA A 124 2.67 20.11 6.14
C ALA A 124 2.89 20.03 7.66
N ALA A 125 3.09 21.20 8.28
CA ALA A 125 3.22 21.36 9.72
C ALA A 125 2.27 22.47 10.18
N GLU A 126 1.62 22.27 11.32
CA GLU A 126 0.82 23.32 11.98
C GLU A 126 1.76 24.35 12.62
N GLY A 127 1.52 25.64 12.36
CA GLY A 127 2.35 26.75 12.85
C GLY A 127 2.51 27.86 11.82
N ALA A 128 3.30 28.88 12.16
CA ALA A 128 3.61 30.00 11.27
C ALA A 128 5.07 30.45 11.45
N GLY A 129 5.74 30.77 10.33
CA GLY A 129 7.12 31.30 10.34
C GLY A 129 8.20 30.21 10.34
N ALA A 130 9.41 30.57 10.77
CA ALA A 130 10.62 29.75 10.66
C ALA A 130 10.52 28.38 11.37
N ASP A 131 9.70 28.27 12.42
CA ASP A 131 9.47 27.01 13.13
C ASP A 131 8.76 25.99 12.22
N GLN A 132 7.89 26.45 11.31
CA GLN A 132 7.17 25.58 10.38
C GLN A 132 8.11 24.87 9.40
N ASP A 133 9.11 25.58 8.88
CA ASP A 133 10.09 25.00 7.95
C ASP A 133 11.01 23.99 8.67
N ALA A 134 11.39 24.28 9.92
CA ALA A 134 12.11 23.32 10.75
C ALA A 134 11.29 22.04 11.00
N PHE A 135 9.99 22.16 11.29
CA PHE A 135 9.13 21.00 11.48
C PHE A 135 8.90 20.18 10.20
N LYS A 136 8.81 20.82 9.05
CA LYS A 136 8.75 20.12 7.75
C LYS A 136 10.04 19.34 7.48
N ALA A 137 11.19 19.93 7.76
CA ALA A 137 12.48 19.25 7.62
C ALA A 137 12.58 18.04 8.57
N VAL A 138 12.08 18.17 9.79
CA VAL A 138 11.98 17.07 10.76
C VAL A 138 11.02 15.99 10.25
N ALA A 139 9.84 16.34 9.74
CA ALA A 139 8.90 15.38 9.17
C ALA A 139 9.48 14.64 7.95
N ALA A 140 10.33 15.29 7.16
CA ALA A 140 11.02 14.66 6.03
C ALA A 140 11.96 13.51 6.45
N SER A 141 12.45 13.51 7.70
CA SER A 141 13.23 12.37 8.25
C SER A 141 12.42 11.06 8.37
N LEU A 142 11.08 11.13 8.30
CA LEU A 142 10.21 9.94 8.26
C LEU A 142 10.15 9.30 6.87
N LYS A 143 10.55 10.01 5.79
CA LYS A 143 10.52 9.49 4.42
C LYS A 143 11.12 8.08 4.28
N PRO A 144 12.35 7.79 4.75
CA PRO A 144 12.94 6.45 4.59
C PRO A 144 12.12 5.35 5.28
N GLN A 145 11.56 5.63 6.45
CA GLN A 145 10.78 4.64 7.20
C GLN A 145 9.40 4.41 6.58
N ILE A 146 8.80 5.46 6.02
CA ILE A 146 7.56 5.33 5.23
C ILE A 146 7.83 4.48 4.00
N LEU A 147 8.93 4.70 3.28
CA LEU A 147 9.30 3.90 2.11
C LEU A 147 9.53 2.42 2.47
N GLU A 148 10.20 2.15 3.59
CA GLU A 148 10.38 0.79 4.09
C GLU A 148 9.03 0.12 4.41
N ALA A 149 8.13 0.84 5.07
CA ALA A 149 6.77 0.37 5.36
C ALA A 149 5.96 0.10 4.08
N LEU A 150 6.06 0.96 3.07
CA LEU A 150 5.41 0.75 1.76
C LEU A 150 5.99 -0.46 1.02
N THR A 151 7.30 -0.69 1.12
CA THR A 151 7.96 -1.87 0.56
C THR A 151 7.46 -3.15 1.24
N ALA A 152 7.36 -3.14 2.57
CA ALA A 152 6.82 -4.25 3.34
C ALA A 152 5.34 -4.52 3.01
N PHE A 153 4.56 -3.45 2.81
CA PHE A 153 3.17 -3.55 2.36
C PHE A 153 3.05 -4.27 1.02
N GLY A 154 3.84 -3.87 0.01
CA GLY A 154 3.85 -4.52 -1.31
C GLY A 154 4.19 -6.01 -1.20
N GLN A 155 5.19 -6.37 -0.40
CA GLN A 155 5.56 -7.77 -0.16
C GLN A 155 4.43 -8.57 0.50
N ARG A 156 3.75 -8.02 1.51
CA ARG A 156 2.60 -8.66 2.16
C ARG A 156 1.45 -8.86 1.18
N LEU A 157 1.18 -7.87 0.33
CA LEU A 157 0.10 -7.94 -0.66
C LEU A 157 0.36 -9.01 -1.73
N HIS A 158 1.61 -9.14 -2.19
CA HIS A 158 2.01 -10.22 -3.09
C HIS A 158 1.88 -11.62 -2.45
N GLY A 159 2.04 -11.72 -1.13
CA GLY A 159 1.89 -12.96 -0.37
C GLY A 159 0.44 -13.31 0.01
N LEU A 160 -0.53 -12.46 -0.31
CA LEU A 160 -1.94 -12.65 0.09
C LEU A 160 -2.59 -13.76 -0.76
N GLU A 161 -2.96 -14.87 -0.10
CA GLU A 161 -3.58 -16.03 -0.77
C GLU A 161 -5.04 -15.82 -1.17
#